data_AF-A0A804NKN1-F1
#
_entry.id   AF-A0A804NKN1-F1
#
_cell.length_a   1.000
_cell.length_b   1.000
_cell.length_c   1.000
_cell.angle_alpha   90.00
_cell.angle_beta   90.00
_cell.angle_gamma   90.00
#
_symmetry.space_group_name_H-M   'P 1'
#
loop_
_entity.id
_entity.type
_entity.pdbx_description
1 polymer ?
#
loop_
_entity_poly.entity_id
_entity_poly.type
_entity_poly.pdbx_seq_one_letter_code
_entity_poly.pdbx_strand_id
1 'polypeptide(L)'
;MAAAAPAVAQQASNVRATYHLYNPAQNGWDLNRVGAYCATWDAGKPPSWRQQYGWTAFCGPSGPKGQAACGRCIRVTNRGTGASTTARVVDQCSNGGLDLDFETVFKKIDTDGRGYQMGHLDVDYQFVGC
;
A
#
# COMPACT_ATOMS: atom_id res chain seq x y z
N MET A 1 5.80 -34.04 -12.63
CA MET A 1 6.49 -33.50 -11.44
C MET A 1 5.93 -32.11 -11.19
N ALA A 2 5.27 -31.86 -10.07
CA ALA A 2 4.84 -30.51 -9.70
C ALA A 2 6.02 -29.82 -9.02
N ALA A 3 6.69 -28.90 -9.72
CA ALA A 3 7.64 -28.00 -9.08
C ALA A 3 6.83 -27.12 -8.11
N ALA A 4 7.02 -27.31 -6.80
CA ALA A 4 6.54 -26.34 -5.82
C ALA A 4 7.28 -25.04 -6.11
N ALA A 5 6.59 -24.07 -6.73
CA ALA A 5 7.12 -22.73 -6.86
C ALA A 5 7.52 -22.25 -5.45
N PRO A 6 8.69 -21.63 -5.27
CA PRO A 6 9.07 -21.09 -3.97
C PRO A 6 7.92 -20.20 -3.51
N ALA A 7 7.40 -20.46 -2.32
CA ALA A 7 6.40 -19.59 -1.70
C ALA A 7 7.05 -18.22 -1.58
N VAL A 8 6.72 -17.31 -2.51
CA VAL A 8 7.18 -15.93 -2.45
C VAL A 8 6.69 -15.42 -1.12
N ALA A 9 7.59 -15.09 -0.21
CA ALA A 9 7.21 -14.52 1.08
C ALA A 9 6.26 -13.35 0.80
N GLN A 10 5.05 -13.43 1.36
CA GLN A 10 3.98 -12.46 1.12
C GLN A 10 3.97 -11.37 2.18
N GLN A 11 5.05 -11.26 2.96
CA GLN A 11 5.15 -10.37 4.09
C GLN A 11 6.59 -9.94 4.33
N ALA A 12 6.76 -8.80 5.00
CA ALA A 12 8.03 -8.35 5.55
C ALA A 12 7.77 -7.56 6.83
N SER A 13 8.81 -7.48 7.65
CA SER A 13 8.79 -6.76 8.92
C SER A 13 9.82 -5.65 8.95
N ASN A 14 9.56 -4.63 9.77
CA ASN A 14 10.44 -3.47 9.95
C ASN A 14 10.76 -2.75 8.63
N VAL A 15 9.72 -2.49 7.85
CA VAL A 15 9.78 -1.84 6.56
C VAL A 15 9.45 -0.36 6.73
N ARG A 16 10.28 0.50 6.14
CA ARG A 16 10.01 1.94 6.13
C ARG A 16 8.78 2.24 5.28
N ALA A 17 7.80 2.92 5.85
CA ALA A 17 6.62 3.41 5.16
C ALA A 17 6.55 4.93 5.27
N THR A 18 6.74 5.62 4.16
CA THR A 18 6.49 7.06 4.04
C THR A 18 5.02 7.31 3.66
N TYR A 19 4.62 8.58 3.60
CA TYR A 19 3.28 8.95 3.14
C TYR A 19 3.33 9.67 1.79
N HIS A 20 2.26 9.51 1.02
CA HIS A 20 2.02 10.23 -0.21
C HIS A 20 0.61 10.86 -0.18
N LEU A 21 0.46 12.01 -0.81
CA LEU A 21 -0.81 12.75 -0.86
C LEU A 21 -1.58 12.42 -2.13
N TYR A 22 -2.10 11.19 -2.25
CA TYR A 22 -2.95 10.84 -3.40
C TYR A 22 -4.27 11.60 -3.37
N ASN A 23 -4.74 11.98 -2.17
CA ASN A 23 -6.04 12.62 -1.93
C ASN A 23 -7.18 11.96 -2.73
N PRO A 24 -7.42 10.63 -2.56
CA PRO A 24 -8.27 9.87 -3.47
C PRO A 24 -9.66 10.46 -3.62
N ALA A 25 -10.29 10.89 -2.53
CA ALA A 25 -11.62 11.50 -2.57
C ALA A 25 -11.67 12.80 -3.39
N GLN A 26 -10.68 13.69 -3.25
CA GLN A 26 -10.60 14.94 -4.00
C GLN A 26 -10.32 14.67 -5.49
N ASN A 27 -9.58 13.61 -5.79
CA ASN A 27 -9.28 13.17 -7.15
C ASN A 27 -10.33 12.19 -7.71
N GLY A 28 -11.50 12.06 -7.09
CA GLY A 28 -12.60 11.21 -7.57
C GLY A 28 -12.27 9.72 -7.61
N TRP A 29 -11.29 9.30 -6.81
CA TRP A 29 -10.70 7.96 -6.79
C TRP A 29 -10.15 7.53 -8.15
N ASP A 30 -9.80 8.47 -9.02
CA ASP A 30 -9.28 8.21 -10.37
C ASP A 30 -7.75 8.00 -10.36
N LEU A 31 -7.34 6.79 -10.71
CA LEU A 31 -5.92 6.41 -10.79
C LEU A 31 -5.16 7.18 -11.88
N ASN A 32 -5.83 7.55 -12.97
CA ASN A 32 -5.20 8.34 -14.04
C ASN A 32 -4.90 9.76 -13.57
N ARG A 33 -5.80 10.34 -12.78
CA ARG A 33 -5.69 11.72 -12.29
C ARG A 33 -4.51 11.91 -11.34
N VAL A 34 -4.17 10.88 -10.59
CA VAL A 34 -3.00 10.90 -9.68
C VAL A 34 -1.73 10.34 -10.32
N GLY A 35 -1.78 9.93 -11.60
CA GLY A 35 -0.63 9.37 -12.30
C GLY A 35 -0.13 8.03 -11.70
N ALA A 36 -1.00 7.27 -11.06
CA ALA A 36 -0.60 6.03 -10.39
C ALA A 36 -0.13 4.97 -11.39
N TYR A 37 0.97 4.27 -11.09
CA TYR A 37 1.55 3.26 -11.97
C TYR A 37 0.55 2.17 -12.39
N CYS A 38 -0.34 1.74 -11.49
CA CYS A 38 -1.31 0.70 -11.81
C CYS A 38 -2.50 1.18 -12.64
N ALA A 39 -2.60 2.49 -12.97
CA ALA A 39 -3.70 3.03 -13.76
C ALA A 39 -3.86 2.33 -15.11
N THR A 40 -2.77 1.90 -15.75
CA THR A 40 -2.79 1.15 -17.02
C THR A 40 -3.66 -0.11 -16.97
N TRP A 41 -3.78 -0.76 -15.79
CA TRP A 41 -4.53 -2.00 -15.63
C TRP A 41 -5.78 -1.87 -14.75
N ASP A 42 -5.76 -0.97 -13.77
CA ASP A 42 -6.79 -0.87 -12.75
C ASP A 42 -7.68 0.39 -12.88
N ALA A 43 -7.38 1.34 -13.77
CA ALA A 43 -8.20 2.56 -13.90
C ALA A 43 -9.65 2.27 -14.32
N GLY A 44 -9.86 1.20 -15.12
CA GLY A 44 -11.19 0.76 -15.56
C GLY A 44 -12.02 0.05 -14.48
N LYS A 45 -11.48 -0.18 -13.28
CA LYS A 45 -12.21 -0.82 -12.18
C LYS A 45 -13.32 0.09 -11.65
N PRO A 46 -14.43 -0.48 -11.15
CA PRO A 46 -15.56 0.31 -10.65
C PRO A 46 -15.14 1.19 -9.46
N PRO A 47 -15.81 2.36 -9.26
CA PRO A 47 -15.49 3.25 -8.15
C PRO A 47 -15.53 2.56 -6.78
N SER A 48 -16.49 1.66 -6.54
CA SER A 48 -16.58 0.89 -5.29
C SER A 48 -15.32 0.08 -4.99
N TRP A 49 -14.71 -0.52 -6.01
CA TRP A 49 -13.45 -1.27 -5.87
C TRP A 49 -12.26 -0.35 -5.55
N ARG A 50 -12.22 0.82 -6.20
CA ARG A 50 -11.18 1.83 -5.97
C ARG A 50 -11.30 2.47 -4.59
N GLN A 51 -12.53 2.56 -4.06
CA GLN A 51 -12.89 3.18 -2.77
C GLN A 51 -12.84 2.24 -1.56
N GLN A 52 -12.85 0.93 -1.78
CA GLN A 52 -12.99 -0.07 -0.72
C GLN A 52 -11.89 0.02 0.36
N TYR A 53 -10.66 0.34 -0.06
CA TYR A 53 -9.49 0.45 0.82
C TYR A 53 -8.70 1.70 0.49
N GLY A 54 -7.92 2.18 1.46
CA GLY A 54 -6.96 3.24 1.21
C GLY A 54 -5.86 2.80 0.25
N TRP A 55 -5.16 3.76 -0.35
CA TRP A 55 -4.19 3.50 -1.41
C TRP A 55 -2.76 3.43 -0.89
N THR A 56 -1.91 2.70 -1.62
CA THR A 56 -0.47 2.68 -1.36
C THR A 56 0.35 2.39 -2.61
N ALA A 57 1.55 2.96 -2.67
CA ALA A 57 2.62 2.49 -3.54
C ALA A 57 3.40 1.37 -2.87
N PHE A 58 3.79 0.37 -3.66
CA PHE A 58 4.50 -0.80 -3.15
C PHE A 58 5.84 -1.02 -3.83
N CYS A 59 6.90 -1.06 -3.04
CA CYS A 59 8.24 -1.46 -3.46
C CYS A 59 9.01 -2.17 -2.34
N GLY A 60 8.28 -2.79 -1.41
CA GLY A 60 8.84 -3.47 -0.25
C GLY A 60 9.73 -4.66 -0.64
N PRO A 61 10.53 -5.19 0.28
CA PRO A 61 11.56 -6.20 -0.03
C PRO A 61 10.98 -7.57 -0.44
N SER A 62 9.72 -7.86 -0.10
CA SER A 62 9.12 -9.20 -0.17
C SER A 62 7.73 -9.17 -0.83
N GLY A 63 7.37 -10.16 -1.65
CA GLY A 63 6.10 -10.16 -2.39
C GLY A 63 6.20 -9.63 -3.83
N PRO A 64 5.09 -9.66 -4.59
CA PRO A 64 5.05 -9.30 -6.01
C PRO A 64 5.58 -7.89 -6.28
N LYS A 65 6.12 -7.67 -7.48
CA LYS A 65 6.70 -6.40 -7.91
C LYS A 65 6.03 -5.91 -9.20
N GLY A 66 6.03 -4.60 -9.39
CA GLY A 66 5.45 -3.96 -10.57
C GLY A 66 3.99 -4.37 -10.79
N GLN A 67 3.64 -4.69 -12.03
CA GLN A 67 2.28 -5.08 -12.43
C GLN A 67 1.68 -6.20 -11.56
N ALA A 68 2.48 -7.16 -11.09
CA ALA A 68 1.95 -8.27 -10.29
C ALA A 68 1.47 -7.85 -8.89
N ALA A 69 1.88 -6.66 -8.41
CA ALA A 69 1.42 -6.10 -7.15
C ALA A 69 0.14 -5.27 -7.33
N CYS A 70 -0.12 -4.74 -8.53
CA CYS A 70 -1.26 -3.88 -8.82
C CYS A 70 -2.60 -4.53 -8.44
N GLY A 71 -3.43 -3.76 -7.76
CA GLY A 71 -4.76 -4.16 -7.33
C GLY A 71 -4.79 -5.16 -6.16
N ARG A 72 -3.64 -5.64 -5.66
CA ARG A 72 -3.59 -6.52 -4.49
C ARG A 72 -3.73 -5.72 -3.19
N CYS A 73 -4.18 -6.38 -2.13
CA CYS A 73 -4.30 -5.77 -0.81
C CYS A 73 -3.15 -6.22 0.10
N ILE A 74 -2.68 -5.28 0.91
CA ILE A 74 -1.76 -5.53 2.01
C ILE A 74 -2.40 -5.07 3.32
N ARG A 75 -2.27 -5.87 4.37
CA ARG A 75 -2.47 -5.42 5.75
C ARG A 75 -1.17 -4.80 6.21
N VAL A 76 -1.21 -3.54 6.61
CA VAL A 76 -0.07 -2.77 7.12
C VAL A 76 -0.29 -2.53 8.61
N THR A 77 0.74 -2.80 9.41
CA THR A 77 0.70 -2.67 10.88
C THR A 77 1.83 -1.77 11.33
N ASN A 78 1.51 -0.69 12.04
CA ASN A 78 2.50 0.17 12.69
C ASN A 78 3.13 -0.59 13.87
N ARG A 79 4.46 -0.77 13.86
CA ARG A 79 5.17 -1.49 14.92
C ARG A 79 5.18 -0.74 16.26
N GLY A 80 5.12 0.59 16.22
CA GLY A 80 5.15 1.44 17.42
C GLY A 80 3.84 1.39 18.22
N THR A 81 2.70 1.31 17.54
CA THR A 81 1.37 1.40 18.16
C THR A 81 0.55 0.10 18.07
N GLY A 82 0.92 -0.82 17.18
CA GLY A 82 0.13 -2.01 16.85
C GLY A 82 -1.10 -1.72 15.99
N ALA A 83 -1.37 -0.46 15.65
CA ALA A 83 -2.49 -0.10 14.80
C ALA A 83 -2.29 -0.66 13.39
N SER A 84 -3.36 -1.19 12.79
CA SER A 84 -3.29 -1.79 11.45
C SER A 84 -4.45 -1.39 10.57
N THR A 85 -4.23 -1.41 9.25
CA THR A 85 -5.26 -1.19 8.24
C THR A 85 -4.94 -1.98 6.98
N THR A 86 -5.97 -2.26 6.19
CA THR A 86 -5.79 -2.79 4.84
C THR A 86 -5.65 -1.64 3.85
N ALA A 87 -4.68 -1.74 2.95
CA ALA A 87 -4.47 -0.83 1.84
C ALA A 87 -4.39 -1.61 0.52
N ARG A 88 -4.79 -0.97 -0.57
CA ARG A 88 -4.69 -1.49 -1.93
C ARG A 88 -3.47 -0.91 -2.62
N VAL A 89 -2.65 -1.77 -3.20
CA VAL A 89 -1.52 -1.36 -4.02
C VAL A 89 -2.07 -0.80 -5.34
N VAL A 90 -1.81 0.49 -5.55
CA VAL A 90 -2.23 1.20 -6.77
C VAL A 90 -1.04 1.81 -7.51
N ASP A 91 0.15 1.77 -6.92
CA ASP A 91 1.32 2.45 -7.45
C ASP A 91 2.60 1.69 -7.10
N GLN A 92 3.72 2.13 -7.67
CA GLN A 92 5.06 1.66 -7.35
C GLN A 92 5.91 2.78 -6.76
N CYS A 93 6.84 2.41 -5.89
CA CYS A 93 7.82 3.34 -5.31
C CYS A 93 9.26 2.86 -5.56
N SER A 94 10.23 3.64 -5.12
CA SER A 94 11.66 3.29 -5.19
C SER A 94 12.40 3.39 -3.86
N ASN A 95 11.69 3.66 -2.75
CA ASN A 95 12.25 3.81 -1.40
C ASN A 95 12.55 2.46 -0.71
N GLY A 96 12.25 1.32 -1.35
CA GLY A 96 12.43 -0.02 -0.78
C GLY A 96 11.37 -0.45 0.23
N GLY A 97 10.25 0.29 0.33
CA GLY A 97 9.21 0.06 1.31
C GLY A 97 7.81 0.33 0.78
N LEU A 98 7.09 1.22 1.46
CA LEU A 98 5.72 1.61 1.10
C LEU A 98 5.62 3.13 1.04
N ASP A 99 4.77 3.63 0.15
CA ASP A 99 4.20 4.97 0.27
C ASP A 99 2.72 4.84 0.56
N LEU A 100 2.30 5.17 1.77
CA LEU A 100 0.91 5.05 2.20
C LEU A 100 0.16 6.34 1.87
N ASP A 101 -1.05 6.26 1.34
CA ASP A 101 -1.89 7.46 1.25
C ASP A 101 -2.08 8.07 2.65
N PHE A 102 -1.84 9.38 2.76
CA PHE A 102 -1.80 10.04 4.06
C PHE A 102 -3.12 9.93 4.81
N GLU A 103 -4.22 10.34 4.19
CA GLU A 103 -5.53 10.41 4.85
C GLU A 103 -6.19 9.04 5.01
N THR A 104 -6.06 8.15 4.02
CA THR A 104 -6.81 6.88 4.02
C THR A 104 -6.06 5.71 4.64
N VAL A 105 -4.73 5.80 4.81
CA VAL A 105 -3.88 4.72 5.33
C VAL A 105 -2.94 5.20 6.45
N PHE A 106 -1.99 6.10 6.15
CA PHE A 106 -0.91 6.47 7.07
C PHE A 106 -1.45 7.00 8.41
N LYS A 107 -2.30 8.03 8.35
CA LYS A 107 -2.89 8.70 9.52
C LYS A 107 -3.77 7.77 10.37
N LYS A 108 -4.33 6.70 9.77
CA LYS A 108 -5.15 5.72 10.51
C LYS A 108 -4.31 4.83 11.42
N ILE A 109 -3.06 4.58 11.06
CA ILE A 109 -2.15 3.72 11.84
C ILE A 109 -1.11 4.52 12.63
N ASP A 110 -0.91 5.79 12.31
CA ASP A 110 -0.10 6.74 13.08
C ASP A 110 -0.88 7.34 14.26
N THR A 111 -1.40 6.48 15.15
CA THR A 111 -2.34 6.87 16.20
C THR A 111 -1.73 7.74 17.32
N ASP A 112 -0.41 7.80 17.42
CA ASP A 112 0.32 8.65 18.35
C ASP A 112 0.98 9.88 17.68
N GLY A 113 0.82 10.03 16.36
CA GLY A 113 1.34 11.14 15.57
C GLY A 113 2.87 11.16 15.39
N ARG A 114 3.59 10.14 15.90
CA ARG A 114 5.06 10.11 15.82
C ARG A 114 5.53 9.85 14.41
N GLY A 115 4.81 9.05 13.64
CA GLY A 115 5.14 8.75 12.26
C GLY A 115 5.16 10.00 11.40
N TYR A 116 4.13 10.84 11.53
CA TYR A 116 4.05 12.13 10.85
C TYR A 116 5.21 13.04 11.24
N GLN A 117 5.53 13.14 12.53
CA GLN A 117 6.67 13.91 13.02
C GLN A 117 8.02 13.41 12.49
N MET A 118 8.19 12.10 12.34
CA MET A 118 9.40 11.46 11.81
C MET A 118 9.43 11.38 10.27
N GLY A 119 8.34 11.77 9.60
CA GLY A 119 8.17 11.64 8.15
C GLY A 119 8.00 10.19 7.65
N HIS A 120 7.95 9.19 8.53
CA HIS A 120 7.77 7.78 8.17
C HIS A 120 7.30 6.95 9.38
N LEU A 121 6.80 5.76 9.08
CA LEU A 121 6.51 4.69 10.04
C LEU A 121 7.43 3.50 9.78
N ASP A 122 7.75 2.75 10.83
CA ASP A 122 8.25 1.40 10.72
C ASP A 122 7.08 0.42 10.81
N VAL A 123 6.82 -0.29 9.71
CA VAL A 123 5.64 -1.15 9.59
C VAL A 123 6.01 -2.59 9.30
N ASP A 124 5.11 -3.48 9.69
CA ASP A 124 5.04 -4.83 9.14
C ASP A 124 3.92 -4.86 8.10
N TYR A 125 4.13 -5.55 6.98
CA TYR A 125 3.07 -5.77 6.00
C TYR A 125 2.92 -7.22 5.61
N GLN A 126 1.70 -7.59 5.21
CA GLN A 126 1.38 -8.89 4.65
C GLN A 126 0.35 -8.73 3.52
N PHE A 127 0.56 -9.37 2.38
CA PHE A 127 -0.46 -9.49 1.34
C PHE A 127 -1.62 -10.34 1.85
N VAL A 128 -2.82 -9.82 1.69
CA VAL A 128 -4.07 -10.43 2.16
C VAL A 128 -5.10 -10.47 1.03
N GLY A 129 -6.18 -11.22 1.24
CA GLY A 129 -7.38 -11.09 0.41
C GLY A 129 -7.94 -9.66 0.49
N CYS A 130 -8.37 -9.17 -0.67
CA CYS A 130 -9.39 -8.14 -0.77
C CYS A 130 -10.75 -8.85 -0.81
#